data_AF-A0A7X0NU62-F1
#
_entry.id   AF-A0A7X0NU62-F1
#
_cell.length_a   1.000
_cell.length_b   1.000
_cell.length_c   1.000
_cell.angle_alpha   90.00
_cell.angle_beta   90.00
_cell.angle_gamma   90.00
#
_symmetry.space_group_name_H-M   'P 1'
#
loop_
_entity.id
_entity.type
_entity.pdbx_description
1 polymer ?
#
loop_
_entity_poly.entity_id
_entity_poly.type
_entity_poly.pdbx_seq_one_letter_code
_entity_poly.pdbx_strand_id
1 'polypeptide(L)'
;MSRSLIRTHPFLALAACGVLCAGTAALGPAPVTAEAAEVIDCVQSSGGLDLTVVTEKDREAACATGVKVGDAYRAKGFAEGPVSVNVDGAEWSCRLIRGGPDDFPDCTNGMEQVHLSS
;
A
#
# COMPACT_ATOMS: atom_id res chain seq x y z
N MET A 1 -18.73 -61.99 -23.17
CA MET A 1 -17.45 -62.73 -23.19
C MET A 1 -16.31 -61.73 -23.39
N SER A 2 -15.12 -62.08 -22.91
CA SER A 2 -13.84 -61.34 -22.90
C SER A 2 -13.62 -60.35 -21.74
N ARG A 3 -12.72 -60.80 -20.86
CA ARG A 3 -12.14 -60.15 -19.68
C ARG A 3 -11.02 -59.20 -20.11
N SER A 4 -10.75 -58.16 -19.31
CA SER A 4 -9.35 -57.79 -19.04
C SER A 4 -9.21 -57.10 -17.68
N LEU A 5 -8.27 -57.63 -16.90
CA LEU A 5 -7.91 -57.30 -15.51
C LEU A 5 -6.86 -56.20 -15.47
N ILE A 6 -7.03 -55.15 -14.67
CA ILE A 6 -5.94 -54.30 -14.17
C ILE A 6 -6.32 -53.89 -12.73
N ARG A 7 -5.91 -54.68 -11.73
CA ARG A 7 -4.67 -54.57 -10.94
C ARG A 7 -4.81 -53.59 -9.76
N THR A 8 -5.39 -54.13 -8.70
CA THR A 8 -5.25 -53.70 -7.30
C THR A 8 -3.78 -53.65 -6.90
N HIS A 9 -3.36 -52.56 -6.26
CA HIS A 9 -2.20 -52.58 -5.37
C HIS A 9 -2.61 -52.04 -4.00
N PRO A 10 -2.37 -52.82 -2.93
CA PRO A 10 -2.49 -52.38 -1.55
C PRO A 10 -1.19 -51.70 -1.12
N PHE A 11 -1.26 -50.61 -0.36
CA PHE A 11 -0.13 -50.19 0.46
C PHE A 11 -0.61 -49.90 1.88
N LEU A 12 -0.56 -50.98 2.66
CA LEU A 12 -0.17 -50.96 4.06
C LEU A 12 1.06 -50.06 4.27
N ALA A 13 1.08 -49.25 5.33
CA ALA A 13 1.89 -49.53 6.52
C ALA A 13 2.06 -48.28 7.39
N LEU A 14 1.65 -48.42 8.65
CA LEU A 14 2.16 -47.64 9.78
C LEU A 14 3.67 -47.83 9.92
N ALA A 15 4.36 -46.82 10.47
CA ALA A 15 5.17 -46.88 11.70
C ALA A 15 6.47 -46.06 11.64
N ALA A 16 6.47 -45.00 12.45
CA ALA A 16 7.46 -44.60 13.46
C ALA A 16 8.98 -44.80 13.22
N CYS A 17 9.70 -43.68 13.33
CA CYS A 17 11.08 -43.45 13.82
C CYS A 17 11.61 -42.26 13.02
N GLY A 18 12.07 -41.14 13.57
CA GLY A 18 12.62 -40.84 14.87
C GLY A 18 13.69 -39.77 14.63
N VAL A 19 14.19 -39.20 15.72
CA VAL A 19 15.44 -38.42 15.80
C VAL A 19 15.33 -36.92 15.49
N LEU A 20 15.42 -36.19 16.59
CA LEU A 20 15.94 -34.84 16.74
C LEU A 20 16.88 -34.39 15.61
N CYS A 21 16.53 -33.28 14.96
CA CYS A 21 17.51 -32.29 14.58
C CYS A 21 17.07 -30.95 15.15
N ALA A 22 17.78 -30.51 16.19
CA ALA A 22 17.90 -29.11 16.51
C ALA A 22 18.49 -28.42 15.27
N GLY A 23 17.63 -27.85 14.44
CA GLY A 23 17.98 -26.90 13.40
C GLY A 23 17.38 -25.57 13.81
N THR A 24 18.23 -24.66 14.25
CA THR A 24 17.98 -23.21 14.31
C THR A 24 16.83 -22.81 13.40
N ALA A 25 15.75 -22.28 13.96
CA ALA A 25 14.78 -21.51 13.22
C ALA A 25 15.55 -20.37 12.56
N ALA A 26 15.99 -20.59 11.33
CA ALA A 26 16.44 -19.54 10.45
C ALA A 26 15.22 -18.63 10.34
N LEU A 27 15.33 -17.46 10.98
CA LEU A 27 14.60 -16.25 10.65
C LEU A 27 14.87 -15.99 9.16
N GLY A 28 14.21 -16.74 8.28
CA GLY A 28 14.12 -16.39 6.88
C GLY A 28 13.42 -15.03 6.85
N PRO A 29 13.96 -14.03 6.14
CA PRO A 29 13.21 -12.80 5.93
C PRO A 29 11.86 -13.20 5.35
N ALA A 30 10.79 -12.73 6.01
CA ALA A 30 9.44 -12.92 5.52
C ALA A 30 9.41 -12.59 4.02
N PRO A 31 8.65 -13.33 3.19
CA PRO A 31 8.49 -12.95 1.80
C PRO A 31 8.02 -11.50 1.80
N VAL A 32 8.85 -10.61 1.26
CA VAL A 32 8.48 -9.22 0.99
C VAL A 32 7.47 -9.34 -0.14
N THR A 33 6.21 -9.48 0.23
CA THR A 33 5.09 -9.33 -0.69
C THR A 33 5.28 -7.96 -1.32
N ALA A 34 5.28 -7.86 -2.66
CA ALA A 34 5.20 -6.59 -3.34
C ALA A 34 4.12 -5.75 -2.64
N GLU A 35 4.56 -4.69 -1.95
CA GLU A 35 3.71 -3.87 -1.10
C GLU A 35 2.73 -3.16 -2.03
N ALA A 36 1.55 -3.76 -2.20
CA ALA A 36 0.48 -3.14 -2.96
C ALA A 36 0.19 -1.79 -2.32
N ALA A 37 0.11 -0.73 -3.14
CA ALA A 37 -0.20 0.61 -2.64
C ALA A 37 -1.43 0.56 -1.71
N GLU A 38 -1.23 0.96 -0.46
CA GLU A 38 -2.23 0.98 0.59
C GLU A 38 -2.87 2.37 0.66
N VAL A 39 -4.16 2.40 1.00
CA VAL A 39 -4.89 3.63 1.33
C VAL A 39 -4.74 3.88 2.83
N ILE A 40 -4.07 4.97 3.19
CA ILE A 40 -3.72 5.32 4.56
C ILE A 40 -4.42 6.62 4.95
N ASP A 41 -5.36 6.51 5.89
CA ASP A 41 -6.00 7.67 6.50
C ASP A 41 -5.08 8.31 7.55
N CYS A 42 -4.73 9.55 7.28
CA CYS A 42 -3.85 10.40 8.05
C CYS A 42 -4.70 11.49 8.71
N VAL A 43 -5.01 11.28 9.98
CA VAL A 43 -5.75 12.26 10.77
C VAL A 43 -4.79 13.40 11.09
N GLN A 44 -5.11 14.61 10.61
CA GLN A 44 -4.42 15.91 10.84
C GLN A 44 -3.33 16.32 9.84
N SER A 45 -3.74 17.04 8.79
CA SER A 45 -2.90 18.09 8.20
C SER A 45 -2.92 19.36 9.06
N SER A 46 -1.92 20.23 8.91
CA SER A 46 -1.79 21.49 9.65
C SER A 46 -2.80 22.56 9.18
N GLY A 47 -4.08 22.21 9.10
CA GLY A 47 -5.16 23.08 8.60
C GLY A 47 -6.57 22.54 8.82
N GLY A 48 -6.73 21.45 9.57
CA GLY A 48 -8.05 20.82 9.80
C GLY A 48 -8.56 19.98 8.63
N LEU A 49 -7.71 19.72 7.63
CA LEU A 49 -8.02 18.81 6.53
C LEU A 49 -7.65 17.38 6.92
N ASP A 50 -8.56 16.47 6.65
CA ASP A 50 -8.29 15.04 6.62
C ASP A 50 -7.47 14.70 5.37
N LEU A 51 -6.51 13.79 5.53
CA LEU A 51 -5.62 13.37 4.48
C LEU A 51 -5.79 11.88 4.25
N THR A 52 -5.93 11.48 3.00
CA THR A 52 -5.84 10.08 2.60
C THR A 52 -4.68 9.94 1.63
N VAL A 53 -3.75 9.04 1.92
CA VAL A 53 -2.55 8.82 1.11
C VAL A 53 -2.61 7.42 0.51
N VAL A 54 -2.47 7.32 -0.82
CA VAL A 54 -2.29 6.05 -1.51
C VAL A 54 -0.79 5.88 -1.76
N THR A 55 -0.15 4.89 -1.11
CA THR A 55 1.31 4.73 -1.17
C THR A 55 1.77 3.32 -0.81
N GLU A 56 2.97 2.96 -1.21
CA GLU A 56 3.67 1.73 -0.78
C GLU A 56 4.47 1.95 0.52
N LYS A 57 4.53 3.19 1.03
CA LYS A 57 5.21 3.54 2.28
C LYS A 57 4.44 3.07 3.50
N ASP A 58 5.15 2.89 4.61
CA ASP A 58 4.51 2.73 5.91
C ASP A 58 3.69 3.96 6.30
N ARG A 59 2.75 3.78 7.22
CA ARG A 59 1.82 4.82 7.68
C ARG A 59 2.51 6.10 8.16
N GLU A 60 3.62 6.00 8.89
CA GLU A 60 4.27 7.18 9.45
C GLU A 60 4.88 8.04 8.32
N ALA A 61 5.63 7.39 7.41
CA ALA A 61 6.22 8.05 6.26
C ALA A 61 5.17 8.59 5.27
N ALA A 62 4.09 7.83 5.06
CA ALA A 62 2.95 8.23 4.24
C ALA A 62 2.30 9.52 4.76
N CYS A 63 1.94 9.55 6.04
CA CYS A 63 1.29 10.70 6.64
C CYS A 63 2.21 11.91 6.72
N ALA A 64 3.49 11.73 7.04
CA ALA A 64 4.46 12.82 7.03
C ALA A 64 4.59 13.45 5.62
N THR A 65 4.60 12.62 4.57
CA THR A 65 4.60 13.09 3.18
C THR A 65 3.29 13.81 2.84
N GLY A 66 2.14 13.21 3.17
CA GLY A 66 0.82 13.78 2.91
C GLY A 66 0.63 15.16 3.54
N VAL A 67 1.09 15.36 4.77
CA VAL A 67 1.05 16.66 5.46
C VAL A 67 1.87 17.70 4.70
N LYS A 68 3.12 17.39 4.32
CA LYS A 68 3.99 18.32 3.58
C LYS A 68 3.40 18.69 2.22
N VAL A 69 2.84 17.71 1.50
CA VAL A 69 2.18 17.93 0.20
C VAL A 69 0.95 18.81 0.36
N GLY A 70 0.12 18.52 1.35
CA GLY A 70 -1.05 19.32 1.70
C GLY A 70 -0.72 20.78 2.02
N ASP A 71 0.31 20.98 2.84
CA ASP A 71 0.79 22.31 3.21
C ASP A 71 1.40 23.06 2.02
N ALA A 72 2.17 22.38 1.19
CA ALA A 72 2.74 22.97 -0.02
C ALA A 72 1.66 23.38 -1.03
N TYR A 73 0.62 22.56 -1.21
CA TYR A 73 -0.52 22.91 -2.04
C TYR A 73 -1.32 24.09 -1.49
N ARG A 74 -1.59 24.08 -0.18
CA ARG A 74 -2.24 25.22 0.51
C ARG A 74 -1.45 26.50 0.35
N ALA A 75 -0.12 26.46 0.41
CA ALA A 75 0.74 27.62 0.18
C ALA A 75 0.64 28.19 -1.25
N LYS A 76 0.12 27.42 -2.22
CA LYS A 76 -0.24 27.91 -3.56
C LYS A 76 -1.62 28.57 -3.61
N GLY A 77 -2.34 28.63 -2.50
CA GLY A 77 -3.66 29.26 -2.39
C GLY A 77 -4.80 28.42 -2.94
N PHE A 78 -4.71 27.08 -2.88
CA PHE A 78 -5.69 26.15 -3.44
C PHE A 78 -6.01 26.47 -4.91
N ALA A 79 -4.96 26.52 -5.74
CA ALA A 79 -5.10 26.87 -7.14
C ALA A 79 -6.16 26.03 -7.84
N GLU A 80 -7.06 26.68 -8.59
CA GLU A 80 -8.15 26.00 -9.29
C GLU A 80 -7.66 25.12 -10.45
N GLY A 81 -6.44 25.39 -10.94
CA GLY A 81 -5.79 24.64 -12.02
C GLY A 81 -4.68 23.71 -11.52
N PRO A 82 -4.12 22.88 -12.41
CA PRO A 82 -2.99 22.03 -12.07
C PRO A 82 -1.78 22.88 -11.64
N VAL A 83 -1.20 22.55 -10.50
CA VAL A 83 0.01 23.18 -9.97
C VAL A 83 1.00 22.13 -9.52
N SER A 84 2.28 22.40 -9.76
CA SER A 84 3.36 21.58 -9.24
C SER A 84 3.84 22.13 -7.90
N VAL A 85 4.02 21.24 -6.93
CA VAL A 85 4.67 21.55 -5.64
C VAL A 85 5.87 20.62 -5.45
N ASN A 86 6.94 21.12 -4.84
CA ASN A 86 8.12 20.32 -4.55
C ASN A 86 8.15 19.98 -3.06
N VAL A 87 8.23 18.69 -2.74
CA VAL A 87 8.29 18.17 -1.37
C VAL A 87 9.41 17.15 -1.30
N ASP A 88 10.36 17.37 -0.40
CA ASP A 88 11.53 16.50 -0.20
C ASP A 88 12.30 16.16 -1.50
N GLY A 89 12.33 17.09 -2.45
CA GLY A 89 12.98 16.92 -3.75
C GLY A 89 12.12 16.23 -4.82
N ALA A 90 10.93 15.75 -4.47
CA ALA A 90 9.96 15.16 -5.40
C ALA A 90 8.96 16.22 -5.89
N GLU A 91 8.67 16.23 -7.19
CA GLU A 91 7.63 17.09 -7.78
C GLU A 91 6.27 16.40 -7.74
N TRP A 92 5.31 17.03 -7.09
CA TRP A 92 3.92 16.58 -6.98
C TRP A 92 3.04 17.43 -7.88
N SER A 93 2.26 16.78 -8.73
CA SER A 93 1.23 17.43 -9.54
C SER A 93 -0.07 17.45 -8.76
N CYS A 94 -0.50 18.64 -8.34
CA CYS A 94 -1.73 18.85 -7.59
C CYS A 94 -2.79 19.52 -8.45
N ARG A 95 -4.06 19.16 -8.25
CA ARG A 95 -5.21 19.82 -8.87
C ARG A 95 -6.41 19.77 -7.95
N LEU A 96 -7.27 20.77 -8.03
CA LEU A 96 -8.58 20.71 -7.39
C LEU A 96 -9.51 19.83 -8.24
N ILE A 97 -10.03 18.75 -7.66
CA ILE A 97 -11.04 17.92 -8.30
C ILE A 97 -12.41 18.54 -8.02
N ARG A 98 -13.11 18.90 -9.09
CA ARG A 98 -14.48 19.43 -9.06
C ARG A 98 -15.43 18.42 -9.70
N GLY A 99 -16.60 18.23 -9.09
CA GLY A 99 -17.65 17.35 -9.63
C GLY A 99 -18.04 16.17 -8.74
N GLY A 100 -17.53 16.10 -7.51
CA GLY A 100 -18.04 15.25 -6.44
C GLY A 100 -19.04 15.99 -5.54
N PRO A 101 -19.47 15.39 -4.42
CA PRO A 101 -20.21 16.10 -3.37
C PRO A 101 -19.39 17.24 -2.75
N ASP A 102 -18.06 17.12 -2.79
CA ASP A 102 -17.10 18.06 -2.24
C ASP A 102 -15.99 18.34 -3.26
N ASP A 103 -15.50 19.56 -3.29
CA ASP A 103 -14.30 19.93 -4.04
C ASP A 103 -13.09 19.55 -3.18
N PHE A 104 -12.23 18.65 -3.67
CA PHE A 104 -11.08 18.15 -2.91
C PHE A 104 -9.79 18.26 -3.73
N PRO A 105 -8.69 18.72 -3.14
CA PRO A 105 -7.39 18.65 -3.80
C PRO A 105 -6.88 17.21 -3.92
N ASP A 106 -6.34 16.91 -5.09
CA ASP A 106 -5.68 15.65 -5.43
C ASP A 106 -4.25 15.93 -5.89
N CYS A 107 -3.27 15.35 -5.21
CA CYS A 107 -1.85 15.51 -5.51
C CYS A 107 -1.21 14.16 -5.83
N THR A 108 -0.51 14.05 -6.95
CA THR A 108 0.08 12.79 -7.41
C THR A 108 1.57 12.91 -7.72
N ASN A 109 2.34 11.90 -7.35
CA ASN A 109 3.73 11.68 -7.77
C ASN A 109 3.91 10.20 -8.14
N GLY A 110 4.01 9.89 -9.44
CA GLY A 110 4.14 8.51 -9.90
C GLY A 110 2.93 7.66 -9.49
N MET A 111 3.16 6.67 -8.62
CA MET A 111 2.10 5.80 -8.07
C MET A 111 1.53 6.32 -6.75
N GLU A 112 2.17 7.32 -6.12
CA GLU A 112 1.70 7.90 -4.87
C GLU A 112 0.65 8.99 -5.11
N GLN A 113 -0.38 9.00 -4.28
CA GLN A 113 -1.46 9.99 -4.33
C GLN A 113 -1.79 10.50 -2.93
N VAL A 114 -2.13 11.78 -2.83
CA VAL A 114 -2.56 12.45 -1.60
C VAL A 114 -3.86 13.16 -1.89
N HIS A 115 -4.92 12.71 -1.25
CA HIS A 115 -6.23 13.34 -1.27
C HIS A 115 -6.41 14.18 -0.01
N LEU A 116 -6.89 15.41 -0.19
CA LEU A 116 -7.18 16.35 0.89
C LEU A 116 -8.68 16.57 0.99
N SER A 117 -9.29 16.19 2.10
CA SER A 117 -10.71 16.46 2.38
C SER A 117 -10.86 17.38 3.58
N SER A 118 -11.87 18.24 3.55
CA SER A 118 -12.23 19.15 4.65
C SER A 118 -13.37 18.61 5.51
#